data_AF-A0A316FPQ1-F1
#
_entry.id   AF-A0A316FPQ1-F1
#
_cell.length_a   1.000
_cell.length_b   1.000
_cell.length_c   1.000
_cell.angle_alpha   90.00
_cell.angle_beta   90.00
_cell.angle_gamma   90.00
#
_symmetry.space_group_name_H-M   'P 1'
#
loop_
_entity.id
_entity.type
_entity.pdbx_description
1 polymer ?
#
loop_
_entity_poly.entity_id
_entity_poly.type
_entity_poly.pdbx_seq_one_letter_code
_entity_poly.pdbx_strand_id
1 'polypeptide(L)'
;MQRSAIAVGAVVAVAGAAAVAFTLPSLAGTEETNGSKAASSTPGGLSPELLSAMKRDLGLNSEQAANRLARSEWAGGVSATLAAQTGEDFGGAWLASDGTTLKVAVTDSDAASAVKAAGAVPVLVKRSEAELDALKTRLDTAAAKAEGLTGWYVDVPTNKVVVVARPGEKAGALAVARRAGLSTDAVTVKISDAQPKPLFDVRGADPYFINVGGGQARCSVGFSVTTGFVTAGHCGAEGTATTGFNNEAQGTVEFSVFPGTADMGFVAVNDDWTPRPVVNDFEGNELPVAGNTEAPVGAAICRSGSTTGTFCGTVLAKNQTVQYPEGQVTGLTRTDVCAEGGDSGGPWLSGDQAQGVTSGGSGDCTAGGETFFQPLNEILAAENLTLVTTEGGGGAEATTPPAEEGAETSSCDALPVQRDGTINRAGQAQAQPNGGAYRARAGAHTACLDAPEGADFDLVLQQANSRGQFRNVAQATGTGDKTLSFSGQSGTYRYVVVATSGTGAYSLGFNVQ
;
A
#
# COMPACT_ATOMS: atom_id res chain seq x y z
N MET A 1 70.79 -10.64 -6.85
CA MET A 1 71.10 -11.74 -7.77
C MET A 1 69.80 -12.44 -8.11
N GLN A 2 69.57 -12.64 -9.42
CA GLN A 2 68.54 -13.42 -10.11
C GLN A 2 67.04 -13.19 -9.81
N ARG A 3 66.41 -12.50 -10.78
CA ARG A 3 64.99 -12.55 -11.12
C ARG A 3 64.69 -13.85 -11.88
N SER A 4 63.53 -14.44 -11.65
CA SER A 4 62.92 -15.41 -12.57
C SER A 4 61.51 -14.93 -12.93
N ALA A 5 61.26 -14.83 -14.23
CA ALA A 5 59.98 -14.47 -14.84
C ALA A 5 59.21 -15.74 -15.20
N ILE A 6 57.88 -15.68 -15.15
CA ILE A 6 57.00 -16.63 -15.84
C ILE A 6 56.00 -15.80 -16.65
N ALA A 7 55.94 -16.09 -17.95
CA ALA A 7 54.98 -15.58 -18.92
C ALA A 7 54.21 -16.74 -19.53
N VAL A 8 53.22 -16.38 -20.37
CA VAL A 8 52.39 -17.19 -21.29
C VAL A 8 51.06 -17.64 -20.67
N GLY A 9 49.90 -17.44 -21.30
CA GLY A 9 49.58 -16.87 -22.61
C GLY A 9 48.06 -16.86 -22.83
N ALA A 10 47.58 -15.88 -23.61
CA ALA A 10 46.19 -15.75 -24.02
C ALA A 10 45.93 -16.57 -25.30
N VAL A 11 44.77 -17.25 -25.37
CA VAL A 11 44.27 -17.89 -26.59
C VAL A 11 42.95 -17.22 -26.96
N VAL A 12 42.94 -16.59 -28.14
CA VAL A 12 41.76 -16.04 -28.81
C VAL A 12 41.20 -17.12 -29.73
N ALA A 13 39.93 -17.48 -29.56
CA ALA A 13 39.20 -18.34 -30.49
C ALA A 13 38.24 -17.49 -31.33
N VAL A 14 38.49 -17.45 -32.64
CA VAL A 14 37.59 -16.89 -33.66
C VAL A 14 36.64 -18.01 -34.10
N ALA A 15 35.33 -17.78 -34.04
CA ALA A 15 34.33 -18.68 -34.63
C ALA A 15 33.59 -17.94 -35.76
N GLY A 16 33.72 -18.50 -36.96
CA GLY A 16 33.14 -17.99 -38.20
C GLY A 16 31.65 -18.32 -38.36
N ALA A 17 31.02 -17.54 -39.24
CA ALA A 17 29.63 -17.64 -39.62
C ALA A 17 29.33 -18.92 -40.43
N ALA A 18 28.21 -19.58 -40.12
CA ALA A 18 27.53 -20.53 -41.00
C ALA A 18 26.02 -20.26 -40.94
N ALA A 19 25.45 -19.96 -42.11
CA ALA A 19 24.02 -19.79 -42.31
C ALA A 19 23.32 -21.16 -42.20
N VAL A 20 22.27 -21.24 -41.38
CA VAL A 20 21.38 -22.40 -41.30
C VAL A 20 19.95 -21.91 -41.50
N ALA A 21 19.35 -22.33 -42.61
CA ALA A 21 17.93 -22.17 -42.88
C ALA A 21 17.12 -23.03 -41.90
N PHE A 22 16.16 -22.43 -41.19
CA PHE A 22 15.21 -23.16 -40.36
C PHE A 22 13.83 -23.20 -41.03
N THR A 23 13.43 -24.41 -41.38
CA THR A 23 12.07 -24.82 -41.75
C THR A 23 11.15 -24.74 -40.52
N LEU A 24 9.97 -24.13 -40.67
CA LEU A 24 8.91 -24.09 -39.66
C LEU A 24 8.34 -25.50 -39.40
N PRO A 25 8.25 -25.98 -38.15
CA PRO A 25 7.42 -27.14 -37.82
C PRO A 25 5.97 -26.72 -37.63
N SER A 26 5.08 -27.35 -38.40
CA SER A 26 3.65 -27.46 -38.11
C SER A 26 3.47 -28.30 -36.85
N LEU A 27 2.78 -27.79 -35.83
CA LEU A 27 2.33 -28.58 -34.68
C LEU A 27 0.80 -28.56 -34.62
N ALA A 28 0.23 -29.71 -34.96
CA ALA A 28 -1.14 -30.09 -34.66
C ALA A 28 -1.22 -30.53 -33.18
N GLY A 29 -2.44 -30.47 -32.63
CA GLY A 29 -2.72 -30.38 -31.21
C GLY A 29 -2.25 -31.51 -30.31
N THR A 30 -1.99 -31.14 -29.06
CA THR A 30 -2.13 -31.97 -27.88
C THR A 30 -2.87 -31.15 -26.83
N GLU A 31 -4.05 -31.63 -26.42
CA GLU A 31 -4.82 -31.10 -25.29
C GLU A 31 -4.01 -31.29 -24.00
N GLU A 32 -3.71 -30.19 -23.31
CA GLU A 32 -3.39 -30.21 -21.89
C GLU A 32 -4.44 -29.38 -21.14
N THR A 33 -5.18 -30.05 -20.27
CA THR A 33 -6.06 -29.46 -19.28
C THR A 33 -5.21 -28.74 -18.23
N ASN A 34 -4.88 -27.48 -18.49
CA ASN A 34 -4.34 -26.56 -17.49
C ASN A 34 -5.37 -25.47 -17.20
N GLY A 35 -6.00 -25.56 -16.03
CA GLY A 35 -6.84 -24.51 -15.46
C GLY A 35 -6.00 -23.29 -15.07
N SER A 36 -5.51 -22.55 -16.06
CA SER A 36 -5.12 -21.16 -15.85
C SER A 36 -6.40 -20.35 -15.76
N LYS A 37 -6.63 -19.77 -14.58
CA LYS A 37 -7.59 -18.70 -14.34
C LYS A 37 -7.40 -17.69 -15.47
N ALA A 38 -8.32 -17.66 -16.44
CA ALA A 38 -8.26 -16.71 -17.54
C ALA A 38 -8.30 -15.32 -16.89
N ALA A 39 -7.16 -14.63 -16.89
CA ALA A 39 -7.15 -13.21 -16.65
C ALA A 39 -8.11 -12.63 -17.68
N SER A 40 -9.24 -12.12 -17.21
CA SER A 40 -10.27 -11.50 -18.02
C SER A 40 -9.61 -10.38 -18.81
N SER A 41 -9.21 -10.65 -20.04
CA SER A 41 -8.60 -9.65 -20.90
C SER A 41 -9.69 -8.71 -21.33
N THR A 42 -9.75 -7.56 -20.66
CA THR A 42 -10.49 -6.39 -21.10
C THR A 42 -10.13 -6.08 -22.56
N PRO A 43 -11.00 -5.47 -23.38
CA PRO A 43 -10.64 -5.03 -24.72
C PRO A 43 -9.30 -4.28 -24.71
N GLY A 44 -8.33 -4.75 -25.50
CA GLY A 44 -7.00 -4.13 -25.63
C GLY A 44 -5.92 -4.62 -24.64
N GLY A 45 -6.13 -5.71 -23.89
CA GLY A 45 -5.08 -6.29 -23.04
C GLY A 45 -4.76 -5.49 -21.76
N LEU A 46 -5.65 -4.57 -21.38
CA LEU A 46 -5.53 -3.76 -20.16
C LEU A 46 -5.98 -4.54 -18.92
N SER A 47 -5.18 -4.48 -17.85
CA SER A 47 -5.64 -4.94 -16.54
C SER A 47 -6.79 -4.03 -16.04
N PRO A 48 -7.76 -4.56 -15.28
CA PRO A 48 -8.85 -3.75 -14.71
C PRO A 48 -8.36 -2.56 -13.88
N GLU A 49 -7.24 -2.72 -13.17
CA GLU A 49 -6.62 -1.71 -12.32
C GLU A 49 -6.02 -0.59 -13.17
N LEU A 50 -5.26 -0.94 -14.21
CA LEU A 50 -4.69 0.04 -15.15
C LEU A 50 -5.80 0.78 -15.89
N LEU A 51 -6.86 0.08 -16.31
CA LEU A 51 -8.01 0.72 -16.92
C LEU A 51 -8.66 1.73 -15.97
N SER A 52 -8.86 1.35 -14.71
CA SER A 52 -9.44 2.22 -13.69
C SER A 52 -8.59 3.46 -13.44
N ALA A 53 -7.26 3.30 -13.39
CA ALA A 53 -6.32 4.41 -13.30
C ALA A 53 -6.39 5.34 -14.53
N MET A 54 -6.39 4.78 -15.75
CA MET A 54 -6.53 5.57 -16.98
C MET A 54 -7.83 6.36 -17.04
N LYS A 55 -8.95 5.76 -16.60
CA LYS A 55 -10.25 6.45 -16.54
C LYS A 55 -10.20 7.64 -15.55
N ARG A 56 -9.66 7.41 -14.36
CA ARG A 56 -9.52 8.43 -13.30
C ARG A 56 -8.59 9.57 -13.73
N ASP A 57 -7.41 9.24 -14.22
CA ASP A 57 -6.31 10.20 -14.40
C ASP A 57 -6.39 10.94 -15.74
N LEU A 58 -6.88 10.26 -16.79
CA LEU A 58 -6.97 10.82 -18.14
C LEU A 58 -8.39 11.24 -18.53
N GLY A 59 -9.38 11.01 -17.65
CA GLY A 59 -10.79 11.33 -17.92
C GLY A 59 -11.40 10.53 -19.08
N LEU A 60 -10.87 9.34 -19.36
CA LEU A 60 -11.29 8.50 -20.48
C LEU A 60 -12.40 7.53 -20.04
N ASN A 61 -13.24 7.09 -20.98
CA ASN A 61 -14.05 5.89 -20.81
C ASN A 61 -13.27 4.62 -21.19
N SER A 62 -13.86 3.44 -20.96
CA SER A 62 -13.17 2.16 -21.21
C SER A 62 -12.72 1.96 -22.66
N GLU A 63 -13.59 2.32 -23.61
CA GLU A 63 -13.28 2.21 -25.04
C GLU A 63 -12.19 3.20 -25.45
N GLN A 64 -12.26 4.44 -24.95
CA GLN A 64 -11.25 5.47 -25.19
C GLN A 64 -9.89 5.07 -24.63
N ALA A 65 -9.83 4.50 -23.43
CA ALA A 65 -8.59 4.02 -22.82
C ALA A 65 -7.96 2.87 -23.62
N ALA A 66 -8.78 1.88 -24.02
CA ALA A 66 -8.33 0.79 -24.87
C ALA A 66 -7.81 1.29 -26.23
N ASN A 67 -8.57 2.17 -26.89
CA ASN A 67 -8.18 2.79 -28.15
C ASN A 67 -6.90 3.63 -28.00
N ARG A 68 -6.75 4.38 -26.89
CA ARG A 68 -5.56 5.17 -26.59
C ARG A 68 -4.31 4.29 -26.50
N LEU A 69 -4.42 3.15 -25.82
CA LEU A 69 -3.30 2.21 -25.71
C LEU A 69 -2.95 1.59 -27.07
N ALA A 70 -3.95 1.07 -27.80
CA ALA A 70 -3.74 0.48 -29.13
C ALA A 70 -3.12 1.49 -30.11
N ARG A 71 -3.56 2.75 -30.07
CA ARG A 71 -2.96 3.84 -30.88
C ARG A 71 -1.54 4.17 -30.45
N SER A 72 -1.22 4.07 -29.17
CA SER A 72 0.14 4.29 -28.66
C SER A 72 1.10 3.19 -29.10
N GLU A 73 0.65 1.93 -29.07
CA GLU A 73 1.43 0.79 -29.58
C GLU A 73 1.71 0.90 -31.08
N TRP A 74 0.66 1.14 -31.88
CA TRP A 74 0.80 1.39 -33.31
C TRP A 74 1.75 2.56 -33.59
N ALA A 75 1.61 3.65 -32.84
CA ALA A 75 2.45 4.83 -33.01
C ALA A 75 3.92 4.55 -32.69
N GLY A 76 4.21 3.75 -31.67
CA GLY A 76 5.58 3.30 -31.35
C GLY A 76 6.21 2.53 -32.52
N GLY A 77 5.48 1.56 -33.09
CA GLY A 77 5.96 0.77 -34.22
C GLY A 77 6.19 1.60 -35.50
N VAL A 78 5.26 2.49 -35.83
CA VAL A 78 5.40 3.40 -36.99
C VAL A 78 6.56 4.37 -36.78
N SER A 79 6.72 4.94 -35.59
CA SER A 79 7.80 5.88 -35.27
C SER A 79 9.17 5.21 -35.43
N ALA A 80 9.36 4.00 -34.89
CA ALA A 80 10.61 3.25 -35.03
C ALA A 80 10.93 2.91 -36.49
N THR A 81 9.91 2.52 -37.26
CA THR A 81 10.05 2.22 -38.69
C THR A 81 10.49 3.46 -39.48
N LEU A 82 9.84 4.60 -39.24
CA LEU A 82 10.16 5.85 -39.92
C LEU A 82 11.54 6.36 -39.51
N ALA A 83 11.91 6.29 -38.23
CA ALA A 83 13.25 6.64 -37.77
C ALA A 83 14.34 5.83 -38.50
N ALA A 84 14.14 4.52 -38.66
CA ALA A 84 15.07 3.67 -39.41
C ALA A 84 15.12 3.99 -40.91
N GLN A 85 14.01 4.42 -41.51
CA GLN A 85 13.93 4.75 -42.92
C GLN A 85 14.50 6.13 -43.26
N THR A 86 14.23 7.14 -42.41
CA THR A 86 14.66 8.52 -42.65
C THR A 86 16.04 8.83 -42.08
N GLY A 87 16.56 7.98 -41.19
CA GLY A 87 17.93 8.11 -40.68
C GLY A 87 18.20 9.46 -40.03
N GLU A 88 19.23 10.15 -40.49
CA GLU A 88 19.64 11.46 -39.96
C GLU A 88 18.57 12.55 -40.11
N ASP A 89 17.59 12.37 -41.00
CA ASP A 89 16.50 13.32 -41.20
C ASP A 89 15.33 13.14 -40.23
N PHE A 90 15.37 12.13 -39.37
CA PHE A 90 14.34 11.92 -38.36
C PHE A 90 14.41 13.02 -37.28
N GLY A 91 13.32 13.76 -37.09
CA GLY A 91 13.20 14.86 -36.12
C GLY A 91 12.48 14.50 -34.82
N GLY A 92 12.08 13.24 -34.65
CA GLY A 92 11.30 12.73 -33.51
C GLY A 92 9.82 12.50 -33.85
N ALA A 93 9.08 11.83 -32.96
CA ALA A 93 7.66 11.55 -33.13
C ALA A 93 6.87 11.75 -31.82
N TRP A 94 5.60 12.14 -31.94
CA TRP A 94 4.71 12.33 -30.79
C TRP A 94 3.24 12.15 -31.17
N LEU A 95 2.43 11.75 -30.20
CA LEU A 95 0.98 11.82 -30.32
C LEU A 95 0.51 13.26 -30.03
N ALA A 96 -0.44 13.76 -30.82
CA ALA A 96 -1.05 15.07 -30.59
C ALA A 96 -1.84 15.10 -29.26
N SER A 97 -2.42 16.27 -28.93
CA SER A 97 -3.18 16.43 -27.68
C SER A 97 -4.43 15.55 -27.60
N ASP A 98 -4.95 15.08 -28.74
CA ASP A 98 -6.02 14.07 -28.83
C ASP A 98 -5.57 12.64 -28.45
N GLY A 99 -4.30 12.51 -28.07
CA GLY A 99 -3.35 11.49 -28.48
C GLY A 99 -3.81 10.21 -29.15
N THR A 100 -4.34 10.39 -30.35
CA THR A 100 -4.58 9.36 -31.33
C THR A 100 -3.91 9.69 -32.66
N THR A 101 -3.61 10.98 -32.92
CA THR A 101 -2.92 11.44 -34.13
C THR A 101 -1.41 11.41 -33.93
N LEU A 102 -0.70 10.56 -34.67
CA LEU A 102 0.76 10.53 -34.69
C LEU A 102 1.31 11.64 -35.59
N LYS A 103 2.16 12.48 -35.02
CA LYS A 103 2.98 13.47 -35.74
C LYS A 103 4.42 12.99 -35.77
N VAL A 104 5.06 13.11 -36.92
CA VAL A 104 6.48 12.75 -37.12
C VAL A 104 7.20 13.93 -37.70
N ALA A 105 8.20 14.42 -36.97
CA ALA A 105 9.07 15.47 -37.41
C ALA A 105 10.14 14.92 -38.36
N VAL A 106 10.41 15.63 -39.46
CA VAL A 106 11.48 15.34 -40.41
C VAL A 106 12.18 16.64 -40.82
N THR A 107 13.48 16.60 -41.12
CA THR A 107 14.23 17.76 -41.64
C THR A 107 14.19 17.84 -43.17
N ASP A 108 14.05 16.70 -43.85
CA ASP A 108 13.88 16.63 -45.30
C ASP A 108 12.39 16.57 -45.68
N SER A 109 11.98 17.46 -46.59
CA SER A 109 10.64 17.45 -47.15
C SER A 109 10.32 16.18 -47.96
N ASP A 110 11.32 15.50 -48.52
CA ASP A 110 11.11 14.31 -49.33
C ASP A 110 10.62 13.11 -48.47
N ALA A 111 11.04 13.08 -47.19
CA ALA A 111 10.59 12.11 -46.21
C ALA A 111 9.09 12.26 -45.83
N ALA A 112 8.47 13.41 -46.09
CA ALA A 112 7.07 13.66 -45.75
C ALA A 112 6.09 12.69 -46.45
N SER A 113 6.47 12.18 -47.63
CA SER A 113 5.69 11.20 -48.37
C SER A 113 5.61 9.84 -47.65
N ALA A 114 6.75 9.35 -47.13
CA ALA A 114 6.84 8.12 -46.36
C ALA A 114 6.05 8.21 -45.04
N VAL A 115 6.15 9.34 -44.35
CA VAL A 115 5.38 9.61 -43.12
C VAL A 115 3.86 9.53 -43.37
N LYS A 116 3.37 10.17 -44.45
CA LYS A 116 1.95 10.10 -44.82
C LYS A 116 1.52 8.70 -45.20
N ALA A 117 2.35 7.97 -45.95
CA ALA A 117 2.08 6.59 -46.35
C ALA A 117 1.95 5.65 -45.14
N ALA A 118 2.69 5.94 -44.05
CA ALA A 118 2.60 5.24 -42.79
C ALA A 118 1.39 5.65 -41.91
N GLY A 119 0.54 6.57 -42.39
CA GLY A 119 -0.65 7.04 -41.66
C GLY A 119 -0.38 8.09 -40.59
N ALA A 120 0.81 8.70 -40.59
CA ALA A 120 1.20 9.78 -39.69
C ALA A 120 1.16 11.15 -40.37
N VAL A 121 1.18 12.22 -39.57
CA VAL A 121 1.21 13.60 -40.04
C VAL A 121 2.66 14.11 -40.04
N PRO A 122 3.27 14.43 -41.21
CA PRO A 122 4.62 14.98 -41.24
C PRO A 122 4.66 16.41 -40.74
N VAL A 123 5.71 16.73 -40.00
CA VAL A 123 6.03 18.07 -39.51
C VAL A 123 7.45 18.41 -39.96
N LEU A 124 7.59 19.39 -40.85
CA LEU A 124 8.93 19.82 -41.25
C LEU A 124 9.56 20.63 -40.11
N VAL A 125 10.75 20.22 -39.68
CA VAL A 125 11.48 20.86 -38.58
C VAL A 125 12.89 21.26 -39.01
N LYS A 126 13.54 22.09 -38.19
CA LYS A 126 14.90 22.59 -38.48
C LYS A 126 16.00 21.60 -38.07
N ARG A 127 15.76 20.86 -36.98
CA ARG A 127 16.76 19.98 -36.36
C ARG A 127 16.30 18.55 -36.34
N SER A 128 17.22 17.64 -36.60
CA SER A 128 16.96 16.22 -36.37
C SER A 128 16.96 15.90 -34.87
N GLU A 129 16.44 14.73 -34.52
CA GLU A 129 16.48 14.19 -33.16
C GLU A 129 17.94 14.02 -32.70
N ALA A 130 18.80 13.49 -33.58
CA ALA A 130 20.23 13.33 -33.30
C ALA A 130 20.94 14.67 -33.00
N GLU A 131 20.59 15.74 -33.72
CA GLU A 131 21.11 17.07 -33.42
C GLU A 131 20.62 17.58 -32.05
N LEU A 132 19.33 17.41 -31.73
CA LEU A 132 18.76 17.81 -30.45
C LEU A 132 19.38 17.04 -29.28
N ASP A 133 19.61 15.75 -29.45
CA ASP A 133 20.29 14.91 -28.46
C ASP A 133 21.74 15.36 -28.24
N ALA A 134 22.47 15.68 -29.32
CA ALA A 134 23.82 16.24 -29.21
C ALA A 134 23.84 17.58 -28.45
N LEU A 135 22.81 18.43 -28.61
CA LEU A 135 22.65 19.64 -27.80
C LEU A 135 22.39 19.30 -26.33
N LYS A 136 21.49 18.35 -26.05
CA LYS A 136 21.18 17.93 -24.68
C LYS A 136 22.42 17.34 -23.99
N THR A 137 23.22 16.50 -24.67
CA THR A 137 24.46 15.93 -24.10
C THR A 137 25.48 17.00 -23.73
N ARG A 138 25.63 18.05 -24.54
CA ARG A 138 26.47 19.19 -24.17
C ARG A 138 25.94 19.91 -22.94
N LEU A 139 24.61 20.04 -22.81
CA LEU A 139 23.97 20.62 -21.64
C LEU A 139 24.14 19.74 -20.39
N ASP A 140 24.03 18.41 -20.52
CA ASP A 140 24.28 17.45 -19.43
C ASP A 140 25.65 17.71 -18.77
N THR A 141 26.68 17.94 -19.59
CA THR A 141 28.04 18.24 -19.11
C THR A 141 28.16 19.63 -18.48
N ALA A 142 27.57 20.65 -19.11
CA ALA A 142 27.70 22.04 -18.66
C ALA A 142 26.87 22.35 -17.40
N ALA A 143 25.78 21.62 -17.18
CA ALA A 143 24.83 21.84 -16.10
C ALA A 143 25.14 21.03 -14.83
N ALA A 144 26.13 20.12 -14.85
CA ALA A 144 26.49 19.25 -13.72
C ALA A 144 26.79 19.98 -12.39
N LYS A 145 27.11 21.28 -12.45
CA LYS A 145 27.36 22.14 -11.27
C LYS A 145 26.49 23.40 -11.25
N ALA A 146 25.44 23.45 -12.08
CA ALA A 146 24.61 24.64 -12.19
C ALA A 146 23.56 24.65 -11.07
N GLU A 147 23.62 25.67 -10.23
CA GLU A 147 22.56 25.94 -9.26
C GLU A 147 21.34 26.55 -9.94
N GLY A 148 20.16 26.41 -9.33
CA GLY A 148 18.94 27.05 -9.81
C GLY A 148 18.18 26.33 -10.92
N LEU A 149 18.73 25.23 -11.44
CA LEU A 149 18.09 24.39 -12.47
C LEU A 149 17.49 23.13 -11.84
N THR A 150 16.37 22.67 -12.38
CA THR A 150 15.65 21.47 -11.90
C THR A 150 15.55 20.35 -12.93
N GLY A 151 15.99 20.61 -14.16
CA GLY A 151 16.09 19.59 -15.22
C GLY A 151 16.22 20.19 -16.61
N TRP A 152 16.41 19.35 -17.61
CA TRP A 152 16.41 19.73 -19.02
C TRP A 152 16.11 18.54 -19.93
N TYR A 153 15.48 18.77 -21.08
CA TYR A 153 15.03 17.71 -21.99
C TYR A 153 14.90 18.21 -23.44
N VAL A 154 14.81 17.27 -24.38
CA VAL A 154 14.44 17.55 -25.77
C VAL A 154 12.93 17.64 -25.89
N ASP A 155 12.42 18.76 -26.37
CA ASP A 155 11.01 18.96 -26.70
C ASP A 155 10.83 18.82 -28.22
N VAL A 156 10.51 17.60 -28.64
CA VAL A 156 10.30 17.25 -30.05
C VAL A 156 9.21 18.12 -30.70
N PRO A 157 8.00 18.30 -30.11
CA PRO A 157 6.98 19.18 -30.66
C PRO A 157 7.43 20.61 -30.97
N THR A 158 8.30 21.20 -30.14
CA THR A 158 8.82 22.57 -30.38
C THR A 158 10.19 22.60 -31.06
N ASN A 159 10.78 21.44 -31.33
CA ASN A 159 12.10 21.23 -31.96
C ASN A 159 13.24 21.99 -31.25
N LYS A 160 13.24 21.94 -29.91
CA LYS A 160 14.15 22.67 -29.02
C LYS A 160 14.58 21.84 -27.81
N VAL A 161 15.67 22.26 -27.16
CA VAL A 161 16.02 21.82 -25.80
C VAL A 161 15.35 22.76 -24.79
N VAL A 162 14.66 22.21 -23.80
CA VAL A 162 14.05 22.98 -22.71
C VAL A 162 14.91 22.85 -21.47
N VAL A 163 15.25 23.99 -20.85
CA VAL A 163 15.89 24.05 -19.53
C VAL A 163 14.84 24.44 -18.51
N VAL A 164 14.67 23.66 -17.45
CA VAL A 164 13.75 23.93 -16.36
C VAL A 164 14.51 24.63 -15.23
N ALA A 165 14.05 25.82 -14.84
CA ALA A 165 14.71 26.67 -13.86
C ALA A 165 13.74 27.14 -12.79
N ARG A 166 14.25 27.39 -11.58
CA ARG A 166 13.50 28.01 -10.48
C ARG A 166 13.08 29.45 -10.83
N PRO A 167 12.06 30.03 -10.16
CA PRO A 167 11.79 31.46 -10.31
C PRO A 167 13.03 32.30 -10.06
N GLY A 168 13.25 33.32 -10.90
CA GLY A 168 14.44 34.18 -10.84
C GLY A 168 15.66 33.65 -11.60
N GLU A 169 15.72 32.35 -11.92
CA GLU A 169 16.94 31.71 -12.47
C GLU A 169 17.02 31.68 -14.00
N LYS A 170 16.10 32.37 -14.70
CA LYS A 170 16.03 32.36 -16.17
C LYS A 170 17.34 32.80 -16.83
N ALA A 171 17.96 33.87 -16.32
CA ALA A 171 19.21 34.39 -16.86
C ALA A 171 20.37 33.40 -16.67
N GLY A 172 20.41 32.73 -15.51
CA GLY A 172 21.36 31.65 -15.21
C GLY A 172 21.21 30.48 -16.17
N ALA A 173 19.97 30.01 -16.37
CA ALA A 173 19.65 28.94 -17.32
C ALA A 173 20.11 29.24 -18.75
N LEU A 174 19.83 30.45 -19.25
CA LEU A 174 20.31 30.89 -20.58
C LEU A 174 21.84 31.03 -20.65
N ALA A 175 22.50 31.38 -19.55
CA ALA A 175 23.96 31.42 -19.51
C ALA A 175 24.57 30.01 -19.55
N VAL A 176 23.98 29.04 -18.84
CA VAL A 176 24.38 27.62 -18.88
C VAL A 176 24.22 27.07 -20.30
N ALA A 177 23.05 27.29 -20.93
CA ALA A 177 22.80 26.85 -22.30
C ALA A 177 23.79 27.44 -23.32
N ARG A 178 24.10 28.74 -23.20
CA ARG A 178 25.11 29.39 -24.07
C ARG A 178 26.51 28.79 -23.87
N ARG A 179 26.91 28.47 -22.63
CA ARG A 179 28.19 27.80 -22.36
C ARG A 179 28.24 26.38 -22.93
N ALA A 180 27.10 25.69 -22.96
CA ALA A 180 26.95 24.40 -23.64
C ALA A 180 26.94 24.52 -25.19
N GLY A 181 26.94 25.74 -25.73
CA GLY A 181 26.95 26.00 -27.17
C GLY A 181 25.58 25.89 -27.84
N LEU A 182 24.49 26.02 -27.08
CA LEU A 182 23.13 26.10 -27.63
C LEU A 182 22.86 27.53 -28.12
N SER A 183 22.35 27.66 -29.35
CA SER A 183 21.88 28.93 -29.90
C SER A 183 20.55 29.32 -29.26
N THR A 184 20.20 30.61 -29.32
CA THR A 184 18.95 31.14 -28.75
C THR A 184 17.70 30.56 -29.41
N ASP A 185 17.79 30.13 -30.66
CA ASP A 185 16.70 29.46 -31.37
C ASP A 185 16.61 27.96 -31.07
N ALA A 186 17.62 27.36 -30.44
CA ALA A 186 17.65 25.95 -30.06
C ALA A 186 17.20 25.69 -28.61
N VAL A 187 17.04 26.73 -27.79
CA VAL A 187 16.74 26.59 -26.36
C VAL A 187 15.52 27.40 -25.93
N THR A 188 14.72 26.82 -25.03
CA THR A 188 13.66 27.52 -24.28
C THR A 188 13.90 27.32 -22.79
N VAL A 189 13.55 28.29 -21.95
CA VAL A 189 13.56 28.14 -20.49
C VAL A 189 12.13 28.03 -19.97
N LYS A 190 11.83 26.95 -19.26
CA LYS A 190 10.59 26.74 -18.51
C LYS A 190 10.83 27.10 -17.05
N ILE A 191 10.02 28.00 -16.50
CA ILE A 191 10.09 28.32 -15.06
C ILE A 191 9.17 27.36 -14.31
N SER A 192 9.68 26.78 -13.22
CA SER A 192 8.96 25.81 -12.39
C SER A 192 9.43 25.89 -10.95
N ASP A 193 8.48 25.89 -10.02
CA ASP A 193 8.74 25.77 -8.58
C ASP A 193 9.02 24.32 -8.16
N ALA A 194 8.64 23.35 -8.99
CA ALA A 194 8.82 21.93 -8.68
C ALA A 194 10.30 21.54 -8.53
N GLN A 195 10.61 20.84 -7.43
CA GLN A 195 11.89 20.20 -7.16
C GLN A 195 11.67 18.67 -7.17
N PRO A 196 12.08 17.96 -8.23
CA PRO A 196 12.06 16.51 -8.24
C PRO A 196 12.94 15.97 -7.11
N LYS A 197 12.46 14.93 -6.43
CA LYS A 197 13.17 14.25 -5.36
C LYS A 197 12.92 12.73 -5.46
N PRO A 198 13.83 11.90 -4.95
CA PRO A 198 13.56 10.48 -4.78
C PRO A 198 12.29 10.28 -3.94
N LEU A 199 11.47 9.29 -4.31
CA LEU A 199 10.29 8.89 -3.55
C LEU A 199 10.56 7.49 -3.02
N PHE A 200 10.49 7.34 -1.70
CA PHE A 200 10.66 6.05 -1.01
C PHE A 200 9.35 5.68 -0.33
N ASP A 201 9.04 4.38 -0.29
CA ASP A 201 7.88 3.89 0.46
C ASP A 201 8.28 3.54 1.89
N VAL A 202 7.39 3.79 2.84
CA VAL A 202 7.43 3.19 4.18
C VAL A 202 6.44 2.03 4.17
N ARG A 203 6.96 0.83 4.35
CA ARG A 203 6.18 -0.40 4.44
C ARG A 203 6.47 -1.09 5.76
N GLY A 204 5.47 -1.73 6.33
CA GLY A 204 5.69 -2.55 7.52
C GLY A 204 6.74 -3.62 7.25
N ALA A 205 7.48 -3.98 8.29
CA ALA A 205 8.58 -4.93 8.33
C ALA A 205 9.88 -4.52 7.62
N ASP A 206 9.89 -3.50 6.75
CA ASP A 206 11.13 -3.00 6.15
C ASP A 206 12.13 -2.55 7.24
N PRO A 207 13.44 -2.77 7.05
CA PRO A 207 14.44 -2.38 8.04
C PRO A 207 14.56 -0.85 8.11
N TYR A 208 14.74 -0.35 9.33
CA TYR A 208 15.28 0.98 9.57
C TYR A 208 16.40 0.89 10.61
N PHE A 209 17.27 1.89 10.60
CA PHE A 209 18.47 1.92 11.40
C PHE A 209 18.53 3.16 12.27
N ILE A 210 19.13 2.99 13.44
CA ILE A 210 19.24 3.97 14.51
C ILE A 210 20.66 3.94 15.06
N ASN A 211 21.16 5.09 15.49
CA ASN A 211 22.44 5.15 16.19
C ASN A 211 22.19 5.22 17.70
N VAL A 212 22.49 4.14 18.41
CA VAL A 212 22.27 4.00 19.85
C VAL A 212 23.51 3.43 20.52
N GLY A 213 23.89 3.97 21.68
CA GLY A 213 25.03 3.46 22.45
C GLY A 213 26.40 3.51 21.73
N GLY A 214 26.55 4.35 20.70
CA GLY A 214 27.78 4.44 19.91
C GLY A 214 27.91 3.41 18.78
N GLY A 215 26.86 2.62 18.52
CA GLY A 215 26.75 1.71 17.38
C GLY A 215 25.46 1.95 16.58
N GLN A 216 25.34 1.24 15.46
CA GLN A 216 24.11 1.22 14.67
C GLN A 216 23.31 -0.03 15.03
N ALA A 217 22.05 0.14 15.41
CA ALA A 217 21.10 -0.95 15.58
C ALA A 217 20.09 -0.95 14.44
N ARG A 218 19.51 -2.13 14.18
CA ARG A 218 18.45 -2.37 13.21
C ARG A 218 17.17 -2.71 13.94
N CYS A 219 16.08 -2.07 13.54
CA CYS A 219 14.72 -2.48 13.88
C CYS A 219 13.91 -2.61 12.59
N SER A 220 12.67 -3.10 12.72
CA SER A 220 11.72 -3.23 11.63
C SER A 220 10.61 -2.20 11.80
N VAL A 221 10.20 -1.54 10.72
CA VAL A 221 9.03 -0.66 10.70
C VAL A 221 7.81 -1.47 11.14
N GLY A 222 6.94 -0.93 11.99
CA GLY A 222 5.68 -1.57 12.39
C GLY A 222 4.60 -1.33 11.34
N PHE A 223 3.76 -0.33 11.57
CA PHE A 223 2.70 0.07 10.64
C PHE A 223 2.81 1.54 10.26
N SER A 224 2.55 1.83 9.00
CA SER A 224 2.43 3.18 8.47
C SER A 224 1.28 3.93 9.14
N VAL A 225 1.56 5.12 9.64
CA VAL A 225 0.57 6.12 10.06
C VAL A 225 0.71 7.35 9.18
N THR A 226 -0.28 8.24 9.17
CA THR A 226 -0.35 9.37 8.21
C THR A 226 0.92 10.24 8.15
N THR A 227 1.68 10.33 9.24
CA THR A 227 2.90 11.16 9.37
C THR A 227 4.18 10.35 9.51
N GLY A 228 4.13 9.02 9.40
CA GLY A 228 5.31 8.17 9.58
C GLY A 228 4.97 6.72 9.89
N PHE A 229 5.56 6.14 10.93
CA PHE A 229 5.27 4.76 11.31
C PHE A 229 5.39 4.52 12.82
N VAL A 230 4.61 3.57 13.33
CA VAL A 230 4.76 3.05 14.69
C VAL A 230 5.84 1.97 14.75
N THR A 231 6.49 1.84 15.90
CA THR A 231 7.56 0.88 16.18
C THR A 231 7.62 0.58 17.67
N ALA A 232 8.59 -0.22 18.12
CA ALA A 232 8.86 -0.47 19.54
C ALA A 232 9.66 0.70 20.17
N GLY A 233 9.40 1.02 21.43
CA GLY A 233 10.06 2.12 22.13
C GLY A 233 11.55 1.84 22.39
N HIS A 234 11.92 0.59 22.65
CA HIS A 234 13.33 0.22 22.84
C HIS A 234 14.21 0.43 21.59
N CYS A 235 13.60 0.65 20.42
CA CYS A 235 14.30 1.01 19.19
C CYS A 235 14.73 2.49 19.15
N GLY A 236 14.61 3.26 20.22
CA GLY A 236 15.21 4.58 20.28
C GLY A 236 14.48 5.54 21.21
N ALA A 237 15.23 6.43 21.84
CA ALA A 237 14.67 7.53 22.59
C ALA A 237 14.17 8.64 21.65
N GLU A 238 13.30 9.51 22.15
CA GLU A 238 12.88 10.72 21.44
C GLU A 238 14.09 11.54 20.95
N GLY A 239 13.99 12.07 19.73
CA GLY A 239 15.08 12.77 19.05
C GLY A 239 16.09 11.88 18.33
N THR A 240 15.96 10.55 18.41
CA THR A 240 16.83 9.63 17.66
C THR A 240 16.51 9.72 16.16
N ALA A 241 17.50 10.08 15.34
CA ALA A 241 17.37 10.08 13.89
C ALA A 241 17.36 8.65 13.32
N THR A 242 16.55 8.42 12.28
CA THR A 242 16.44 7.13 11.59
C THR A 242 16.92 7.22 10.14
N THR A 243 17.50 6.13 9.65
CA THR A 243 17.73 5.90 8.21
C THR A 243 16.97 4.67 7.75
N GLY A 244 16.38 4.72 6.55
CA GLY A 244 15.58 3.61 6.04
C GLY A 244 16.40 2.48 5.43
N PHE A 245 15.72 1.52 4.80
CA PHE A 245 16.32 0.32 4.19
C PHE A 245 17.40 0.63 3.14
N ASN A 246 17.35 1.82 2.53
CA ASN A 246 18.27 2.33 1.52
C ASN A 246 19.43 3.16 2.11
N ASN A 247 19.54 3.26 3.44
CA ASN A 247 20.48 4.12 4.18
C ASN A 247 20.29 5.64 3.98
N GLU A 248 19.19 6.07 3.38
CA GLU A 248 18.84 7.49 3.30
C GLU A 248 18.17 7.96 4.58
N ALA A 249 18.29 9.26 4.88
CA ALA A 249 17.61 9.88 6.01
C ALA A 249 16.10 9.64 5.90
N GLN A 250 15.50 9.10 6.97
CA GLN A 250 14.10 8.68 6.96
C GLN A 250 13.24 9.53 7.88
N GLY A 251 13.64 9.69 9.14
CA GLY A 251 12.78 10.32 10.13
C GLY A 251 13.46 10.54 11.47
N THR A 252 12.63 10.85 12.46
CA THR A 252 13.05 11.03 13.85
C THR A 252 12.03 10.37 14.77
N VAL A 253 12.51 9.70 15.82
CA VAL A 253 11.65 9.18 16.89
C VAL A 253 11.05 10.38 17.63
N GLU A 254 9.74 10.57 17.53
CA GLU A 254 9.01 11.68 18.17
C GLU A 254 8.37 11.26 19.50
N PHE A 255 8.13 9.95 19.67
CA PHE A 255 7.54 9.40 20.88
C PHE A 255 8.17 8.04 21.18
N SER A 256 8.50 7.79 22.45
CA SER A 256 9.02 6.50 22.91
C SER A 256 8.72 6.26 24.39
N VAL A 257 8.17 5.08 24.69
CA VAL A 257 8.00 4.56 26.05
C VAL A 257 8.69 3.21 26.12
N PHE A 258 9.80 3.13 26.85
CA PHE A 258 10.48 1.89 27.23
C PHE A 258 11.53 2.15 28.34
N PRO A 259 11.63 1.30 29.38
CA PRO A 259 10.68 0.28 29.79
C PRO A 259 9.50 0.90 30.58
N GLY A 260 8.64 0.07 31.17
CA GLY A 260 7.64 0.49 32.14
C GLY A 260 6.23 0.03 31.78
N THR A 261 5.38 0.99 31.46
CA THR A 261 3.97 0.72 31.17
C THR A 261 3.73 0.11 29.80
N ALA A 262 4.68 0.24 28.87
CA ALA A 262 4.59 -0.20 27.48
C ALA A 262 5.98 -0.33 26.83
N ASP A 263 6.02 -0.85 25.61
CA ASP A 263 7.14 -0.78 24.67
C ASP A 263 6.64 -0.28 23.31
N MET A 264 6.44 1.04 23.22
CA MET A 264 5.84 1.68 22.06
C MET A 264 6.62 2.91 21.63
N GLY A 265 6.68 3.13 20.32
CA GLY A 265 7.29 4.32 19.75
C GLY A 265 6.64 4.73 18.43
N PHE A 266 6.90 5.97 18.04
CA PHE A 266 6.48 6.55 16.77
C PHE A 266 7.64 7.33 16.15
N VAL A 267 7.85 7.12 14.86
CA VAL A 267 8.83 7.82 14.04
C VAL A 267 8.07 8.67 13.03
N ALA A 268 8.25 9.99 13.10
CA ALA A 268 7.81 10.90 12.04
C ALA A 268 8.80 10.84 10.88
N VAL A 269 8.32 10.64 9.66
CA VAL A 269 9.17 10.57 8.46
C VAL A 269 9.24 11.91 7.75
N ASN A 270 10.33 12.16 7.05
CA ASN A 270 10.47 13.34 6.20
C ASN A 270 9.70 13.16 4.87
N ASP A 271 9.58 14.23 4.10
CA ASP A 271 8.74 14.26 2.90
C ASP A 271 9.21 13.30 1.79
N ASP A 272 10.43 12.76 1.83
CA ASP A 272 10.96 11.85 0.81
C ASP A 272 10.41 10.42 0.97
N TRP A 273 9.74 10.16 2.09
CA TRP A 273 9.17 8.86 2.46
C TRP A 273 7.65 8.92 2.50
N THR A 274 7.00 7.98 1.82
CA THR A 274 5.55 7.90 1.68
C THR A 274 5.02 6.70 2.46
N PRO A 275 4.24 6.90 3.53
CA PRO A 275 3.54 5.84 4.25
C PRO A 275 2.62 5.00 3.35
N ARG A 276 2.76 3.67 3.38
CA ARG A 276 1.94 2.73 2.59
C ARG A 276 1.16 1.76 3.48
N PRO A 277 -0.08 1.38 3.10
CA PRO A 277 -0.93 0.46 3.87
C PRO A 277 -0.56 -1.02 3.63
N VAL A 278 0.72 -1.36 3.72
CA VAL A 278 1.23 -2.69 3.43
C VAL A 278 2.32 -3.13 4.39
N VAL A 279 2.47 -4.45 4.53
CA VAL A 279 3.57 -5.11 5.23
C VAL A 279 4.35 -5.95 4.22
N ASN A 280 5.67 -5.83 4.21
CA ASN A 280 6.55 -6.65 3.39
C ASN A 280 6.62 -8.07 4.00
N ASP A 281 6.36 -9.11 3.20
CA ASP A 281 6.43 -10.50 3.67
C ASP A 281 7.82 -11.14 3.52
N PHE A 282 8.73 -10.48 2.79
CA PHE A 282 10.04 -10.95 2.35
C PHE A 282 10.04 -12.14 1.38
N GLU A 283 8.88 -12.51 0.83
CA GLU A 283 8.70 -13.50 -0.24
C GLU A 283 8.33 -12.86 -1.59
N GLY A 284 8.39 -11.52 -1.67
CA GLY A 284 8.09 -10.75 -2.86
C GLY A 284 6.65 -10.26 -2.96
N ASN A 285 5.86 -10.40 -1.88
CA ASN A 285 4.51 -9.86 -1.81
C ASN A 285 4.39 -8.73 -0.76
N GLU A 286 3.29 -8.00 -0.86
CA GLU A 286 2.89 -6.97 0.08
C GLU A 286 1.55 -7.37 0.71
N LEU A 287 1.54 -7.61 2.03
CA LEU A 287 0.35 -7.96 2.78
C LEU A 287 -0.44 -6.68 3.06
N PRO A 288 -1.72 -6.58 2.66
CA PRO A 288 -2.51 -5.36 2.85
C PRO A 288 -2.86 -5.13 4.32
N VAL A 289 -2.97 -3.86 4.69
CA VAL A 289 -3.48 -3.41 5.99
C VAL A 289 -4.81 -2.70 5.78
N ALA A 290 -5.91 -3.34 6.18
CA ALA A 290 -7.26 -2.80 6.00
C ALA A 290 -7.80 -2.13 7.27
N GLY A 291 -7.31 -2.52 8.45
CA GLY A 291 -7.80 -1.98 9.72
C GLY A 291 -6.98 -2.44 10.92
N ASN A 292 -7.52 -2.27 12.12
CA ASN A 292 -6.89 -2.56 13.41
C ASN A 292 -7.83 -3.27 14.40
N THR A 293 -8.75 -4.09 13.89
CA THR A 293 -9.64 -4.91 14.73
C THR A 293 -8.81 -5.91 15.54
N GLU A 294 -8.87 -5.81 16.87
CA GLU A 294 -8.05 -6.60 17.77
C GLU A 294 -8.50 -8.08 17.82
N ALA A 295 -7.58 -8.99 17.53
CA ALA A 295 -7.84 -10.43 17.49
C ALA A 295 -7.89 -11.04 18.92
N PRO A 296 -8.80 -11.97 19.22
CA PRO A 296 -8.91 -12.60 20.54
C PRO A 296 -7.79 -13.63 20.81
N VAL A 297 -7.67 -14.07 22.07
CA VAL A 297 -6.83 -15.23 22.42
C VAL A 297 -7.31 -16.46 21.64
N GLY A 298 -6.37 -17.23 21.08
CA GLY A 298 -6.60 -18.37 20.20
C GLY A 298 -6.70 -18.03 18.72
N ALA A 299 -6.72 -16.73 18.35
CA ALA A 299 -6.72 -16.33 16.95
C ALA A 299 -5.38 -16.64 16.27
N ALA A 300 -5.45 -16.95 14.97
CA ALA A 300 -4.28 -17.01 14.11
C ALA A 300 -3.67 -15.61 13.96
N ILE A 301 -2.34 -15.55 14.06
CA ILE A 301 -1.61 -14.29 13.99
C ILE A 301 -0.26 -14.51 13.30
N CYS A 302 0.15 -13.55 12.51
CA CYS A 302 1.41 -13.54 11.78
C CYS A 302 2.20 -12.29 12.14
N ARG A 303 3.51 -12.39 12.14
CA ARG A 303 4.43 -11.27 12.32
C ARG A 303 5.38 -11.21 11.14
N SER A 304 5.85 -10.02 10.78
CA SER A 304 6.90 -9.85 9.77
C SER A 304 7.99 -8.90 10.25
N GLY A 305 9.24 -9.14 9.86
CA GLY A 305 10.38 -8.27 10.19
C GLY A 305 11.65 -8.60 9.43
N SER A 306 12.55 -7.63 9.44
CA SER A 306 13.73 -7.58 8.58
C SER A 306 14.82 -8.62 8.88
N THR A 307 14.70 -9.39 9.96
CA THR A 307 15.65 -10.46 10.28
C THR A 307 15.14 -11.80 9.80
N THR A 308 13.94 -12.19 10.22
CA THR A 308 13.43 -13.55 10.02
C THR A 308 12.37 -13.64 8.93
N GLY A 309 11.84 -12.52 8.45
CA GLY A 309 10.71 -12.51 7.52
C GLY A 309 9.39 -12.79 8.25
N THR A 310 8.47 -13.46 7.55
CA THR A 310 7.11 -13.68 8.04
C THR A 310 6.95 -15.03 8.73
N PHE A 311 6.44 -15.03 9.96
CA PHE A 311 6.11 -16.24 10.71
C PHE A 311 4.72 -16.13 11.34
N CYS A 312 4.04 -17.26 11.52
CA CYS A 312 2.68 -17.30 12.03
C CYS A 312 2.50 -18.32 13.16
N GLY A 313 1.44 -18.13 13.95
CA GLY A 313 1.05 -18.97 15.06
C GLY A 313 -0.25 -18.46 15.69
N THR A 314 -0.31 -18.42 17.01
CA THR A 314 -1.52 -18.14 17.78
C THR A 314 -1.31 -17.13 18.92
N VAL A 315 -2.37 -16.36 19.20
CA VAL A 315 -2.42 -15.51 20.38
C VAL A 315 -2.64 -16.38 21.62
N LEU A 316 -1.68 -16.41 22.56
CA LEU A 316 -1.74 -17.25 23.74
C LEU A 316 -2.33 -16.54 24.96
N ALA A 317 -1.97 -15.28 25.15
CA ALA A 317 -2.42 -14.49 26.30
C ALA A 317 -2.31 -12.99 26.04
N LYS A 318 -3.16 -12.20 26.69
CA LYS A 318 -3.12 -10.73 26.66
C LYS A 318 -2.76 -10.17 28.04
N ASN A 319 -2.45 -8.88 28.10
CA ASN A 319 -2.10 -8.16 29.32
C ASN A 319 -0.98 -8.87 30.11
N GLN A 320 0.06 -9.27 29.40
CA GLN A 320 1.24 -9.92 29.94
C GLN A 320 2.24 -8.88 30.43
N THR A 321 2.94 -9.26 31.49
CA THR A 321 4.04 -8.47 32.03
C THR A 321 5.34 -9.24 31.85
N VAL A 322 6.31 -8.61 31.19
CA VAL A 322 7.63 -9.19 30.90
C VAL A 322 8.70 -8.43 31.67
N GLN A 323 9.70 -9.13 32.19
CA GLN A 323 10.86 -8.53 32.87
C GLN A 323 12.06 -8.56 31.93
N TYR A 324 12.33 -7.43 31.26
CA TYR A 324 13.55 -7.25 30.46
C TYR A 324 14.73 -6.80 31.35
N PRO A 325 15.98 -6.93 30.87
CA PRO A 325 17.16 -6.41 31.58
C PRO A 325 17.07 -4.91 31.91
N GLU A 326 16.43 -4.13 31.04
CA GLU A 326 16.24 -2.69 31.19
C GLU A 326 15.13 -2.34 32.18
N GLY A 327 14.14 -3.22 32.34
CA GLY A 327 13.02 -3.04 33.26
C GLY A 327 11.79 -3.87 32.88
N GLN A 328 10.76 -3.76 33.72
CA GLN A 328 9.47 -4.39 33.46
C GLN A 328 8.73 -3.68 32.33
N VAL A 329 8.04 -4.43 31.47
CA VAL A 329 7.05 -3.92 30.50
C VAL A 329 5.72 -4.63 30.74
N THR A 330 4.63 -3.87 30.82
CA THR A 330 3.27 -4.39 31.06
C THR A 330 2.40 -4.31 29.79
N GLY A 331 1.23 -4.96 29.80
CA GLY A 331 0.21 -4.79 28.75
C GLY A 331 0.44 -5.60 27.47
N LEU A 332 1.53 -6.37 27.38
CA LEU A 332 1.91 -7.07 26.16
C LEU A 332 0.96 -8.23 25.81
N THR A 333 0.93 -8.60 24.54
CA THR A 333 0.27 -9.84 24.08
C THR A 333 1.31 -10.89 23.77
N ARG A 334 1.15 -12.09 24.32
CA ARG A 334 2.04 -13.25 24.12
C ARG A 334 1.53 -14.16 23.01
N THR A 335 2.46 -14.68 22.22
CA THR A 335 2.23 -15.62 21.12
C THR A 335 3.25 -16.76 21.16
N ASP A 336 2.99 -17.84 20.41
CA ASP A 336 3.92 -18.96 20.15
C ASP A 336 4.77 -18.76 18.88
N VAL A 337 4.78 -17.55 18.31
CA VAL A 337 5.53 -17.25 17.10
C VAL A 337 6.95 -16.86 17.47
N CYS A 338 7.95 -17.32 16.71
CA CYS A 338 9.35 -16.96 16.92
C CYS A 338 9.68 -15.53 16.42
N ALA A 339 10.74 -14.94 16.96
CA ALA A 339 11.35 -13.70 16.47
C ALA A 339 12.81 -13.62 16.92
N GLU A 340 13.64 -12.85 16.21
CA GLU A 340 15.06 -12.67 16.52
C GLU A 340 15.48 -11.19 16.53
N GLY A 341 16.72 -10.92 16.95
CA GLY A 341 17.25 -9.55 16.99
C GLY A 341 17.12 -8.83 15.64
N GLY A 342 16.51 -7.65 15.64
CA GLY A 342 16.18 -6.87 14.43
C GLY A 342 14.73 -6.99 13.94
N ASP A 343 13.98 -7.97 14.45
CA ASP A 343 12.53 -8.08 14.24
C ASP A 343 11.71 -7.13 15.12
N SER A 344 12.35 -6.59 16.17
CA SER A 344 11.82 -5.54 17.03
C SER A 344 11.17 -4.41 16.24
N GLY A 345 10.00 -3.95 16.70
CA GLY A 345 9.18 -2.95 16.02
C GLY A 345 8.32 -3.49 14.87
N GLY A 346 8.63 -4.68 14.33
CA GLY A 346 7.94 -5.24 13.17
C GLY A 346 6.45 -5.55 13.42
N PRO A 347 5.62 -5.53 12.36
CA PRO A 347 4.16 -5.65 12.45
C PRO A 347 3.69 -7.04 12.82
N TRP A 348 2.52 -7.07 13.48
CA TRP A 348 1.69 -8.25 13.72
C TRP A 348 0.33 -8.10 13.03
N LEU A 349 -0.07 -9.08 12.23
CA LEU A 349 -1.32 -9.12 11.47
C LEU A 349 -2.17 -10.34 11.86
N SER A 350 -3.49 -10.16 11.87
CA SER A 350 -4.47 -11.25 11.84
C SER A 350 -5.36 -11.02 10.63
N GLY A 351 -5.15 -11.77 9.55
CA GLY A 351 -5.66 -11.38 8.23
C GLY A 351 -5.04 -10.06 7.77
N ASP A 352 -5.87 -9.09 7.40
CA ASP A 352 -5.49 -7.72 7.04
C ASP A 352 -5.62 -6.71 8.20
N GLN A 353 -5.87 -7.21 9.43
CA GLN A 353 -6.04 -6.39 10.62
C GLN A 353 -4.73 -6.28 11.40
N ALA A 354 -4.25 -5.05 11.58
CA ALA A 354 -3.06 -4.71 12.34
C ALA A 354 -3.27 -4.90 13.85
N GLN A 355 -2.37 -5.66 14.48
CA GLN A 355 -2.49 -6.11 15.88
C GLN A 355 -1.50 -5.40 16.81
N GLY A 356 -0.26 -5.17 16.37
CA GLY A 356 0.78 -4.58 17.21
C GLY A 356 2.18 -4.65 16.63
N VAL A 357 3.16 -4.26 17.44
CA VAL A 357 4.59 -4.22 17.09
C VAL A 357 5.40 -5.14 17.99
N THR A 358 6.38 -5.85 17.43
CA THR A 358 7.25 -6.78 18.18
C THR A 358 8.02 -6.04 19.29
N SER A 359 7.84 -6.44 20.55
CA SER A 359 8.58 -5.92 21.69
C SER A 359 9.80 -6.78 22.01
N GLY A 360 9.62 -8.09 22.10
CA GLY A 360 10.73 -9.01 22.34
C GLY A 360 10.23 -10.44 22.55
N GLY A 361 11.14 -11.37 22.77
CA GLY A 361 10.79 -12.78 22.88
C GLY A 361 11.91 -13.64 23.47
N SER A 362 11.72 -14.95 23.37
CA SER A 362 12.69 -15.96 23.78
C SER A 362 12.71 -17.09 22.75
N GLY A 363 13.82 -17.82 22.69
CA GLY A 363 14.04 -18.85 21.66
C GLY A 363 14.60 -18.26 20.36
N ASP A 364 14.38 -18.98 19.26
CA ASP A 364 14.80 -18.58 17.90
C ASP A 364 13.87 -19.19 16.85
N CYS A 365 14.03 -18.81 15.58
CA CYS A 365 13.17 -19.33 14.50
C CYS A 365 13.58 -20.71 13.96
N THR A 366 14.54 -21.38 14.61
CA THR A 366 14.94 -22.77 14.31
C THR A 366 14.35 -23.77 15.32
N ALA A 367 14.39 -23.45 16.61
CA ALA A 367 13.92 -24.27 17.72
C ALA A 367 12.51 -23.88 18.20
N GLY A 368 12.01 -22.72 17.77
CA GLY A 368 10.76 -22.13 18.25
C GLY A 368 10.99 -21.20 19.43
N GLY A 369 9.95 -20.48 19.79
CA GLY A 369 10.03 -19.43 20.81
C GLY A 369 8.68 -18.88 21.21
N GLU A 370 8.70 -17.98 22.20
CA GLU A 370 7.56 -17.13 22.53
C GLU A 370 7.92 -15.69 22.22
N THR A 371 7.02 -14.97 21.55
CA THR A 371 7.20 -13.55 21.26
C THR A 371 6.05 -12.73 21.81
N PHE A 372 6.39 -11.54 22.29
CA PHE A 372 5.50 -10.56 22.87
C PHE A 372 5.42 -9.33 21.97
N PHE A 373 4.21 -8.83 21.76
CA PHE A 373 3.99 -7.60 21.02
C PHE A 373 3.23 -6.57 21.84
N GLN A 374 3.55 -5.30 21.60
CA GLN A 374 2.81 -4.16 22.12
C GLN A 374 1.56 -3.95 21.25
N PRO A 375 0.34 -3.97 21.81
CA PRO A 375 -0.89 -3.74 21.05
C PRO A 375 -0.91 -2.40 20.32
N LEU A 376 -1.30 -2.43 19.03
CA LEU A 376 -1.27 -1.25 18.16
C LEU A 376 -2.19 -0.14 18.65
N ASN A 377 -3.40 -0.49 19.08
CA ASN A 377 -4.43 0.48 19.45
C ASN A 377 -4.01 1.38 20.62
N GLU A 378 -3.11 0.90 21.48
CA GLU A 378 -2.54 1.72 22.56
C GLU A 378 -1.57 2.78 22.03
N ILE A 379 -0.74 2.42 21.04
CA ILE A 379 0.21 3.34 20.40
C ILE A 379 -0.54 4.43 19.63
N LEU A 380 -1.56 4.03 18.85
CA LEU A 380 -2.39 4.97 18.10
C LEU A 380 -3.12 5.94 19.02
N ALA A 381 -3.63 5.46 20.16
CA ALA A 381 -4.33 6.30 21.13
C ALA A 381 -3.40 7.25 21.90
N ALA A 382 -2.17 6.83 22.22
CA ALA A 382 -1.22 7.66 22.96
C ALA A 382 -0.87 8.96 22.23
N GLU A 383 -0.66 8.86 20.91
CA GLU A 383 -0.19 9.97 20.06
C GLU A 383 -1.27 10.46 19.06
N ASN A 384 -2.52 10.02 19.22
CA ASN A 384 -3.65 10.33 18.32
C ASN A 384 -3.30 10.09 16.84
N LEU A 385 -2.65 8.96 16.55
CA LEU A 385 -2.18 8.60 15.22
C LEU A 385 -3.28 7.93 14.41
N THR A 386 -3.27 8.17 13.09
CA THR A 386 -4.18 7.52 12.14
C THR A 386 -3.42 6.47 11.34
N LEU A 387 -3.84 5.21 11.44
CA LEU A 387 -3.31 4.10 10.64
C LEU A 387 -3.59 4.34 9.14
N VAL A 388 -2.59 4.11 8.29
CA VAL A 388 -2.78 4.13 6.84
C VAL A 388 -3.35 2.78 6.42
N THR A 389 -4.55 2.79 5.84
CA THR A 389 -5.24 1.58 5.38
C THR A 389 -5.51 1.60 3.88
N THR A 390 -5.75 0.43 3.29
CA THR A 390 -6.04 0.25 1.86
C THR A 390 -7.30 1.00 1.40
N GLU A 391 -8.19 1.35 2.32
CA GLU A 391 -9.45 2.07 2.05
C GLU A 391 -9.36 3.60 2.27
N GLY A 392 -8.18 4.13 2.62
CA GLY A 392 -7.94 5.54 2.96
C GLY A 392 -8.00 6.56 1.80
N GLY A 393 -8.75 6.27 0.73
CA GLY A 393 -8.88 7.10 -0.47
C GLY A 393 -10.30 7.15 -1.02
N GLY A 394 -11.25 7.66 -0.22
CA GLY A 394 -12.62 7.96 -0.66
C GLY A 394 -13.62 6.85 -0.32
N GLY A 395 -14.69 7.23 0.38
CA GLY A 395 -15.73 6.32 0.82
C GLY A 395 -16.35 5.50 -0.32
N ALA A 396 -16.28 4.19 -0.17
CA ALA A 396 -17.17 3.23 -0.79
C ALA A 396 -17.22 2.00 0.12
N GLU A 397 -18.43 1.47 0.29
CA GLU A 397 -18.80 0.36 1.15
C GLU A 397 -17.87 -0.86 1.04
N ALA A 398 -17.67 -1.49 2.19
CA ALA A 398 -17.07 -2.81 2.33
C ALA A 398 -17.72 -3.78 1.34
N THR A 399 -16.97 -4.22 0.33
CA THR A 399 -17.42 -5.28 -0.57
C THR A 399 -17.42 -6.60 0.19
N THR A 400 -18.63 -7.09 0.44
CA THR A 400 -18.93 -8.42 0.98
C THR A 400 -18.31 -9.52 0.09
N PRO A 401 -17.81 -10.62 0.66
CA PRO A 401 -17.58 -11.87 -0.08
C PRO A 401 -18.89 -12.31 -0.78
N PRO A 402 -18.83 -13.02 -1.92
CA PRO A 402 -20.01 -13.29 -2.73
C PRO A 402 -21.07 -14.06 -1.93
N ALA A 403 -22.23 -13.43 -1.71
CA ALA A 403 -23.40 -14.05 -1.16
C ALA A 403 -24.04 -14.97 -2.22
N GLU A 404 -24.32 -16.20 -1.83
CA GLU A 404 -25.37 -17.00 -2.47
C GLU A 404 -26.72 -16.28 -2.33
N GLU A 405 -27.57 -16.44 -3.34
CA GLU A 405 -28.81 -15.69 -3.55
C GLU A 405 -29.75 -15.62 -2.34
N GLY A 406 -30.14 -14.39 -1.99
CA GLY A 406 -31.52 -14.04 -1.69
C GLY A 406 -31.92 -13.97 -0.20
N ALA A 407 -31.80 -12.78 0.40
CA ALA A 407 -32.73 -12.29 1.42
C ALA A 407 -32.62 -10.76 1.53
N GLU A 408 -33.76 -10.07 1.64
CA GLU A 408 -33.85 -8.64 1.90
C GLU A 408 -33.12 -8.31 3.23
N THR A 409 -32.03 -7.56 3.17
CA THR A 409 -31.18 -7.30 4.34
C THR A 409 -31.80 -6.27 5.27
N SER A 410 -31.92 -6.61 6.55
CA SER A 410 -32.43 -5.73 7.60
C SER A 410 -31.40 -4.68 7.98
N SER A 411 -31.82 -3.53 8.53
CA SER A 411 -30.87 -2.50 9.01
C SER A 411 -29.97 -2.99 10.16
N CYS A 412 -30.33 -4.12 10.77
CA CYS A 412 -29.61 -4.75 11.85
C CYS A 412 -28.36 -5.52 11.40
N ASP A 413 -28.25 -5.86 10.11
CA ASP A 413 -27.15 -6.67 9.55
C ASP A 413 -25.80 -5.92 9.54
N ALA A 414 -25.83 -4.59 9.65
CA ALA A 414 -24.65 -3.72 9.65
C ALA A 414 -23.82 -3.79 10.95
N LEU A 415 -24.32 -4.45 12.01
CA LEU A 415 -23.62 -4.57 13.29
C LEU A 415 -22.67 -5.78 13.31
N PRO A 416 -21.49 -5.69 13.93
CA PRO A 416 -20.42 -6.68 13.81
C PRO A 416 -20.73 -8.03 14.49
N VAL A 417 -21.64 -8.08 15.47
CA VAL A 417 -22.05 -9.33 16.12
C VAL A 417 -23.51 -9.62 15.79
N GLN A 418 -23.73 -10.66 14.98
CA GLN A 418 -25.07 -11.11 14.58
C GLN A 418 -25.51 -12.35 15.35
N ARG A 419 -26.77 -12.37 15.81
CA ARG A 419 -27.37 -13.50 16.51
C ARG A 419 -28.81 -13.71 16.09
N ASP A 420 -29.11 -14.93 15.65
CA ASP A 420 -30.47 -15.34 15.39
C ASP A 420 -31.09 -16.03 16.61
N GLY A 421 -32.41 -15.98 16.68
CA GLY A 421 -33.18 -16.73 17.67
C GLY A 421 -34.59 -17.01 17.20
N THR A 422 -35.32 -17.79 17.99
CA THR A 422 -36.73 -18.10 17.70
C THR A 422 -37.51 -18.09 19.00
N ILE A 423 -38.53 -17.23 19.06
CA ILE A 423 -39.50 -17.21 20.14
C ILE A 423 -40.70 -18.05 19.73
N ASN A 424 -40.97 -19.10 20.51
CA ASN A 424 -42.01 -20.09 20.20
C ASN A 424 -43.32 -19.84 20.96
N ARG A 425 -43.34 -18.90 21.91
CA ARG A 425 -44.54 -18.53 22.67
C ARG A 425 -44.53 -17.03 22.98
N ALA A 426 -45.67 -16.36 22.79
CA ALA A 426 -45.84 -14.97 23.23
C ALA A 426 -45.59 -14.87 24.75
N GLY A 427 -44.95 -13.79 25.19
CA GLY A 427 -44.49 -13.59 26.57
C GLY A 427 -43.16 -14.29 26.91
N GLN A 428 -42.57 -15.06 26.00
CA GLN A 428 -41.25 -15.65 26.19
C GLN A 428 -40.16 -14.57 26.04
N ALA A 429 -39.10 -14.71 26.85
CA ALA A 429 -37.88 -13.93 26.72
C ALA A 429 -36.69 -14.84 26.42
N GLN A 430 -35.80 -14.39 25.55
CA GLN A 430 -34.56 -15.10 25.21
C GLN A 430 -33.36 -14.19 25.48
N ALA A 431 -32.42 -14.68 26.29
CA ALA A 431 -31.16 -13.97 26.54
C ALA A 431 -30.16 -14.21 25.41
N GLN A 432 -29.36 -13.19 25.10
CA GLN A 432 -28.33 -13.19 24.08
C GLN A 432 -27.03 -12.56 24.63
N PRO A 433 -25.85 -13.09 24.21
CA PRO A 433 -25.68 -14.15 23.21
C PRO A 433 -25.91 -15.56 23.79
N ASN A 434 -26.49 -16.46 22.98
CA ASN A 434 -26.61 -17.91 23.22
C ASN A 434 -27.28 -18.31 24.56
N GLY A 435 -28.30 -17.57 24.99
CA GLY A 435 -28.96 -17.80 26.28
C GLY A 435 -28.16 -17.30 27.50
N GLY A 436 -26.97 -16.73 27.29
CA GLY A 436 -26.02 -16.33 28.32
C GLY A 436 -25.85 -14.82 28.48
N ALA A 437 -24.65 -14.44 28.91
CA ALA A 437 -24.23 -13.08 29.15
C ALA A 437 -22.76 -12.91 28.72
N TYR A 438 -22.33 -11.67 28.49
CA TYR A 438 -20.98 -11.32 28.07
C TYR A 438 -20.37 -10.31 29.04
N ARG A 439 -19.03 -10.23 29.09
CA ARG A 439 -18.33 -9.17 29.83
C ARG A 439 -17.96 -8.03 28.88
N ALA A 440 -18.14 -6.80 29.36
CA ALA A 440 -17.81 -5.58 28.63
C ALA A 440 -16.93 -4.67 29.51
N ARG A 441 -16.05 -3.89 28.87
CA ARG A 441 -15.38 -2.75 29.49
C ARG A 441 -16.36 -1.56 29.58
N ALA A 442 -15.95 -0.46 30.21
CA ALA A 442 -16.76 0.75 30.19
C ALA A 442 -16.73 1.34 28.77
N GLY A 443 -17.89 1.65 28.21
CA GLY A 443 -17.98 2.08 26.82
C GLY A 443 -19.37 1.91 26.22
N ALA A 444 -19.46 1.89 24.90
CA ALA A 444 -20.72 2.02 24.18
C ALA A 444 -21.30 0.66 23.78
N HIS A 445 -22.56 0.43 24.11
CA HIS A 445 -23.38 -0.68 23.68
C HIS A 445 -24.33 -0.18 22.59
N THR A 446 -24.28 -0.78 21.40
CA THR A 446 -25.27 -0.56 20.34
C THR A 446 -25.87 -1.88 19.90
N ALA A 447 -27.16 -1.91 19.61
CA ALA A 447 -27.86 -3.10 19.15
C ALA A 447 -29.05 -2.76 18.27
N CYS A 448 -29.43 -3.69 17.40
CA CYS A 448 -30.57 -3.64 16.52
C CYS A 448 -31.24 -5.00 16.49
N LEU A 449 -32.54 -5.05 16.76
CA LEU A 449 -33.36 -6.27 16.66
C LEU A 449 -34.35 -6.13 15.51
N ASP A 450 -34.29 -7.05 14.56
CA ASP A 450 -35.31 -7.24 13.53
C ASP A 450 -36.24 -8.38 13.98
N ALA A 451 -37.54 -8.07 14.02
CA ALA A 451 -38.58 -8.95 14.53
C ALA A 451 -39.49 -9.38 13.38
N PRO A 452 -40.07 -10.60 13.45
CA PRO A 452 -40.85 -11.12 12.34
C PRO A 452 -42.13 -10.30 12.14
N GLU A 453 -42.57 -10.16 10.89
CA GLU A 453 -43.80 -9.43 10.56
C GLU A 453 -44.99 -9.93 11.39
N GLY A 454 -45.75 -9.00 11.97
CA GLY A 454 -46.92 -9.31 12.80
C GLY A 454 -46.60 -9.76 14.23
N ALA A 455 -45.33 -9.79 14.64
CA ALA A 455 -44.92 -9.94 16.03
C ALA A 455 -44.39 -8.62 16.60
N ASP A 456 -44.49 -8.47 17.92
CA ASP A 456 -43.94 -7.33 18.66
C ASP A 456 -42.91 -7.82 19.67
N PHE A 457 -41.64 -7.70 19.31
CA PHE A 457 -40.52 -8.09 20.15
C PHE A 457 -39.78 -6.84 20.64
N ASP A 458 -39.59 -6.76 21.96
CA ASP A 458 -38.82 -5.70 22.62
C ASP A 458 -37.38 -6.14 22.83
N LEU A 459 -36.45 -5.18 22.70
CA LEU A 459 -35.02 -5.39 22.96
C LEU A 459 -34.64 -4.73 24.29
N VAL A 460 -34.10 -5.52 25.22
CA VAL A 460 -33.70 -5.04 26.55
C VAL A 460 -32.23 -5.34 26.79
N LEU A 461 -31.46 -4.32 27.20
CA LEU A 461 -30.10 -4.52 27.73
C LEU A 461 -30.18 -4.65 29.25
N GLN A 462 -29.57 -5.70 29.80
CA GLN A 462 -29.49 -5.94 31.23
C GLN A 462 -28.04 -6.02 31.71
N GLN A 463 -27.76 -5.48 32.90
CA GLN A 463 -26.47 -5.58 33.57
C GLN A 463 -26.59 -6.39 34.86
N ALA A 464 -25.63 -7.27 35.14
CA ALA A 464 -25.54 -8.02 36.40
C ALA A 464 -24.99 -7.14 37.54
N ASN A 465 -25.64 -7.22 38.70
CA ASN A 465 -25.08 -6.65 39.93
C ASN A 465 -24.03 -7.57 40.57
N SER A 466 -23.43 -7.13 41.67
CA SER A 466 -22.40 -7.89 42.43
C SER A 466 -22.88 -9.25 42.97
N ARG A 467 -24.19 -9.52 42.97
CA ARG A 467 -24.80 -10.81 43.34
C ARG A 467 -25.20 -11.66 42.13
N GLY A 468 -24.79 -11.26 40.91
CA GLY A 468 -25.13 -11.95 39.67
C GLY A 468 -26.58 -11.75 39.20
N GLN A 469 -27.34 -10.84 39.82
CA GLN A 469 -28.72 -10.58 39.42
C GLN A 469 -28.77 -9.52 38.32
N PHE A 470 -29.45 -9.83 37.21
CA PHE A 470 -29.59 -8.92 36.08
C PHE A 470 -30.68 -7.87 36.31
N ARG A 471 -30.39 -6.62 35.95
CA ARG A 471 -31.30 -5.46 35.97
C ARG A 471 -31.32 -4.79 34.60
N ASN A 472 -32.49 -4.33 34.17
CA ASN A 472 -32.62 -3.58 32.92
C ASN A 472 -31.88 -2.25 33.05
N VAL A 473 -31.04 -1.93 32.07
CA VAL A 473 -30.28 -0.67 31.99
C VAL A 473 -30.63 0.14 30.76
N ALA A 474 -31.14 -0.50 29.70
CA ALA A 474 -31.72 0.17 28.53
C ALA A 474 -32.78 -0.74 27.88
N GLN A 475 -33.70 -0.15 27.14
CA GLN A 475 -34.73 -0.88 26.39
C GLN A 475 -35.14 -0.12 25.13
N ALA A 476 -35.54 -0.85 24.09
CA ALA A 476 -36.14 -0.34 22.87
C ALA A 476 -37.43 -1.12 22.58
N THR A 477 -38.54 -0.40 22.40
CA THR A 477 -39.91 -0.92 22.23
C THR A 477 -40.62 -0.21 21.07
N GLY A 478 -41.74 -0.72 20.56
CA GLY A 478 -42.52 -0.08 19.48
C GLY A 478 -42.68 -0.94 18.22
N THR A 479 -42.91 -0.35 17.04
CA THR A 479 -43.08 -1.10 15.77
C THR A 479 -41.83 -1.00 14.88
N GLY A 480 -41.51 -2.04 14.11
CA GLY A 480 -40.31 -2.10 13.23
C GLY A 480 -39.02 -2.45 13.99
N ASP A 481 -37.85 -2.24 13.36
CA ASP A 481 -36.54 -2.55 13.94
C ASP A 481 -36.32 -1.83 15.27
N LYS A 482 -35.80 -2.54 16.28
CA LYS A 482 -35.51 -1.98 17.60
C LYS A 482 -34.04 -1.64 17.74
N THR A 483 -33.70 -0.37 17.60
CA THR A 483 -32.34 0.12 17.84
C THR A 483 -32.16 0.56 19.29
N LEU A 484 -31.06 0.15 19.91
CA LEU A 484 -30.69 0.48 21.29
C LEU A 484 -29.26 1.02 21.30
N SER A 485 -29.05 2.16 21.98
CA SER A 485 -27.72 2.70 22.28
C SER A 485 -27.62 3.05 23.76
N PHE A 486 -26.54 2.62 24.42
CA PHE A 486 -26.33 2.79 25.85
C PHE A 486 -24.84 2.89 26.19
N SER A 487 -24.44 3.86 27.02
CA SER A 487 -23.07 3.94 27.53
C SER A 487 -23.01 3.31 28.93
N GLY A 488 -22.27 2.21 29.05
CA GLY A 488 -22.21 1.38 30.25
C GLY A 488 -20.85 1.44 30.95
N GLN A 489 -20.83 1.09 32.24
CA GLN A 489 -19.59 0.84 32.99
C GLN A 489 -19.09 -0.58 32.74
N SER A 490 -17.84 -0.90 33.11
CA SER A 490 -17.35 -2.27 33.00
C SER A 490 -18.21 -3.24 33.84
N GLY A 491 -18.53 -4.41 33.28
CA GLY A 491 -19.45 -5.33 33.93
C GLY A 491 -19.88 -6.50 33.06
N THR A 492 -20.82 -7.30 33.58
CA THR A 492 -21.44 -8.40 32.83
C THR A 492 -22.81 -7.97 32.34
N TYR A 493 -23.05 -8.09 31.04
CA TYR A 493 -24.25 -7.65 30.35
C TYR A 493 -24.90 -8.79 29.58
N ARG A 494 -26.18 -8.66 29.26
CA ARG A 494 -26.87 -9.49 28.28
C ARG A 494 -27.94 -8.68 27.57
N TYR A 495 -28.17 -8.99 26.30
CA TYR A 495 -29.37 -8.56 25.60
C TYR A 495 -30.48 -9.57 25.90
N VAL A 496 -31.71 -9.11 25.98
CA VAL A 496 -32.89 -9.94 26.17
C VAL A 496 -33.93 -9.50 25.15
N VAL A 497 -34.28 -10.43 24.27
CA VAL A 497 -35.38 -10.26 23.32
C VAL A 497 -36.65 -10.78 23.98
N VAL A 498 -37.67 -9.94 24.11
CA VAL A 498 -38.92 -10.24 24.81
C VAL A 498 -40.07 -10.18 23.82
N ALA A 499 -40.79 -11.28 23.61
CA ALA A 499 -41.98 -11.26 22.77
C ALA A 499 -43.17 -10.70 23.53
N THR A 500 -43.49 -9.43 23.32
CA THR A 500 -44.67 -8.78 23.88
C THR A 500 -45.94 -9.29 23.19
N SER A 501 -45.88 -9.56 21.89
CA SER A 501 -46.91 -10.34 21.18
C SER A 501 -46.33 -11.11 19.98
N GLY A 502 -47.03 -12.15 19.52
CA GLY A 502 -46.58 -12.97 18.39
C GLY A 502 -45.46 -13.96 18.73
N THR A 503 -45.00 -14.68 17.71
CA THR A 503 -43.94 -15.71 17.75
C THR A 503 -43.22 -15.73 16.41
N GLY A 504 -41.96 -16.16 16.39
CA GLY A 504 -41.21 -16.30 15.14
C GLY A 504 -39.70 -16.15 15.33
N ALA A 505 -38.98 -16.22 14.22
CA ALA A 505 -37.55 -15.99 14.18
C ALA A 505 -37.23 -14.49 14.23
N TYR A 506 -36.11 -14.13 14.85
CA TYR A 506 -35.61 -12.76 14.89
C TYR A 506 -34.10 -12.77 14.62
N SER A 507 -33.57 -11.64 14.14
CA SER A 507 -32.13 -11.37 14.08
C SER A 507 -31.77 -10.22 15.02
N LEU A 508 -30.64 -10.34 15.70
CA LEU A 508 -30.11 -9.36 16.64
C LEU A 508 -28.66 -9.05 16.27
N GLY A 509 -28.43 -7.84 15.75
CA GLY A 509 -27.12 -7.24 15.59
C GLY A 509 -26.71 -6.46 16.84
N PHE A 510 -25.46 -6.55 17.28
CA PHE A 510 -24.93 -5.67 18.33
C PHE A 510 -23.42 -5.40 18.21
N ASN A 511 -22.99 -4.28 18.81
CA ASN A 511 -21.59 -3.91 19.01
C ASN A 511 -21.37 -3.46 20.46
N VAL A 512 -20.17 -3.72 20.98
CA VAL A 512 -19.74 -3.29 22.32
C VAL A 512 -18.31 -2.77 22.18
N GLN A 513 -18.14 -1.46 22.39
CA GLN A 513 -16.85 -0.76 22.32
C GLN A 513 -16.32 -0.46 23.71
#